data_AF-A0A2E1V395-F1
#
_entry.id   AF-A0A2E1V395-F1
#
_cell.length_a   1.000
_cell.length_b   1.000
_cell.length_c   1.000
_cell.angle_alpha   90.00
_cell.angle_beta   90.00
_cell.angle_gamma   90.00
#
_symmetry.space_group_name_H-M   'P 1'
#
loop_
_entity.id
_entity.type
_entity.pdbx_description
1 polymer ?
#
loop_
_entity_poly.entity_id
_entity_poly.type
_entity_poly.pdbx_seq_one_letter_code
_entity_poly.pdbx_strand_id
1 'polypeptide(L)'
;MNYEVFITAAVTGSGDTAGKSDKVPVTPKEIADAAIESAKAGAAIAHCHVRNPETGAPARDVALYREVVDRIRSADTDVVINLTA
;
A
#
# COMPACT_ATOMS: atom_id res chain seq x y z
N MET A 1 -26.99 13.22 -0.88
CA MET A 1 -25.96 12.89 -1.89
C MET A 1 -24.62 13.21 -1.26
N ASN A 2 -23.62 12.33 -1.35
CA ASN A 2 -22.30 12.62 -0.78
C ASN A 2 -21.47 13.34 -1.84
N TYR A 3 -21.14 14.60 -1.59
CA TYR A 3 -20.41 15.44 -2.55
C TYR A 3 -18.90 15.40 -2.32
N GLU A 4 -18.47 14.95 -1.14
CA GLU A 4 -17.06 14.68 -0.83
C GLU A 4 -16.82 13.17 -0.91
N VAL A 5 -16.18 12.76 -2.00
CA VAL A 5 -15.97 11.35 -2.32
C VAL A 5 -14.64 10.91 -1.72
N PHE A 6 -14.67 9.85 -0.92
CA PHE A 6 -13.45 9.16 -0.53
C PHE A 6 -12.94 8.27 -1.65
N ILE A 7 -11.72 8.53 -2.09
CA ILE A 7 -10.99 7.67 -3.01
C ILE A 7 -10.07 6.77 -2.18
N THR A 8 -10.20 5.45 -2.37
CA THR A 8 -9.29 4.46 -1.79
C THR A 8 -8.38 3.90 -2.87
N ALA A 9 -7.07 3.91 -2.65
CA ALA A 9 -6.09 3.28 -3.51
C ALA A 9 -5.63 1.94 -2.91
N ALA A 10 -5.91 0.82 -3.61
CA ALA A 10 -5.39 -0.49 -3.25
C ALA A 10 -4.05 -0.72 -3.97
N VAL A 11 -2.95 -0.52 -3.24
CA VAL A 11 -1.65 -0.23 -3.87
C VAL A 11 -0.88 -1.45 -4.40
N THR A 12 -1.23 -2.66 -3.97
CA THR A 12 -0.55 -3.90 -4.44
C THR A 12 -1.45 -5.13 -4.50
N GLY A 13 -2.24 -5.37 -3.43
CA GLY A 13 -3.11 -6.55 -3.31
C GLY A 13 -2.35 -7.87 -3.07
N SER A 14 -3.10 -8.98 -3.07
CA SER A 14 -2.57 -10.36 -2.89
C SER A 14 -2.81 -11.25 -4.10
N GLY A 15 -3.23 -10.69 -5.23
CA GLY A 15 -3.34 -11.45 -6.47
C GLY A 15 -1.97 -11.88 -6.98
N ASP A 16 -1.96 -12.93 -7.81
CA ASP A 16 -0.82 -13.31 -8.63
C ASP A 16 -0.63 -12.28 -9.76
N THR A 17 -0.06 -11.13 -9.38
CA THR A 17 0.09 -9.94 -10.22
C THR A 17 1.51 -9.40 -10.24
N ALA A 18 2.36 -9.73 -9.27
CA ALA A 18 3.73 -9.23 -9.18
C ALA A 18 4.57 -9.57 -10.43
N GLY A 19 4.38 -10.76 -11.01
CA GLY A 19 5.04 -11.16 -12.25
C GLY A 19 4.39 -10.60 -13.53
N LYS A 20 3.25 -9.90 -13.43
CA LYS A 20 2.49 -9.40 -14.59
C LYS A 20 2.84 -7.95 -14.96
N SER A 21 3.42 -7.19 -14.03
CA SER A 21 3.89 -5.83 -14.29
C SER A 21 4.98 -5.45 -13.30
N ASP A 22 6.01 -4.76 -13.80
CA ASP A 22 7.09 -4.14 -13.03
C ASP A 22 6.61 -3.00 -12.11
N LYS A 23 5.34 -2.55 -12.27
CA LYS A 23 4.75 -1.48 -11.46
C LYS A 23 4.03 -1.98 -10.23
N VAL A 24 3.90 -3.29 -10.03
CA VAL A 24 3.29 -3.83 -8.81
C VAL A 24 4.30 -3.70 -7.66
N PRO A 25 4.01 -2.92 -6.61
CA PRO A 25 4.91 -2.76 -5.48
C PRO A 25 5.07 -4.07 -4.71
N VAL A 26 6.30 -4.50 -4.41
CA VAL A 26 6.60 -5.77 -3.75
C VAL A 26 7.22 -5.56 -2.37
N THR A 27 8.26 -4.76 -2.29
CA THR A 27 8.97 -4.51 -1.02
C THR A 27 8.17 -3.59 -0.10
N PRO A 28 8.36 -3.64 1.23
CA PRO A 28 7.72 -2.70 2.14
C PRO A 28 7.97 -1.23 1.78
N LYS A 29 9.16 -0.90 1.28
CA LYS A 29 9.48 0.45 0.81
C LYS A 29 8.63 0.83 -0.40
N GLU A 30 8.57 0.01 -1.44
CA GLU A 30 7.77 0.30 -2.64
C GLU A 30 6.29 0.42 -2.31
N ILE A 31 5.77 -0.45 -1.43
CA ILE A 31 4.35 -0.41 -1.00
C ILE A 31 4.06 0.89 -0.25
N ALA A 32 4.94 1.31 0.66
CA ALA A 32 4.80 2.57 1.37
C ALA A 32 4.91 3.78 0.44
N ASP A 33 5.87 3.77 -0.49
CA ASP A 33 6.03 4.82 -1.49
C ASP A 33 4.75 4.95 -2.33
N ALA A 34 4.18 3.83 -2.82
CA ALA A 34 2.94 3.83 -3.59
C ALA A 34 1.73 4.35 -2.78
N ALA A 35 1.65 4.03 -1.48
CA ALA A 35 0.63 4.58 -0.60
C ALA A 35 0.76 6.11 -0.48
N ILE A 36 1.97 6.61 -0.24
CA ILE A 36 2.26 8.05 -0.13
C ILE A 36 1.98 8.78 -1.45
N GLU A 37 2.42 8.21 -2.58
CA GLU A 37 2.16 8.77 -3.91
C GLU A 37 0.66 8.84 -4.20
N SER A 38 -0.10 7.79 -3.88
CA SER A 38 -1.55 7.79 -4.04
C SER A 38 -2.24 8.87 -3.21
N ALA A 39 -1.76 9.09 -1.98
CA ALA A 39 -2.28 10.13 -1.10
C ALA A 39 -1.99 11.54 -1.65
N LYS A 40 -0.76 11.78 -2.11
CA LYS A 40 -0.39 13.05 -2.78
C LYS A 40 -1.19 13.32 -4.05
N ALA A 41 -1.64 12.26 -4.73
CA ALA A 41 -2.52 12.36 -5.89
C ALA A 41 -4.01 12.58 -5.52
N GLY A 42 -4.38 12.53 -4.24
CA GLY A 42 -5.73 12.79 -3.75
C GLY A 42 -6.48 11.58 -3.20
N ALA A 43 -5.84 10.42 -3.03
CA ALA A 43 -6.45 9.31 -2.32
C ALA A 43 -6.56 9.64 -0.83
N ALA A 44 -7.75 9.45 -0.25
CA ALA A 44 -7.96 9.65 1.17
C ALA A 44 -7.52 8.44 2.00
N ILE A 45 -7.52 7.25 1.38
CA ILE A 45 -7.24 5.96 2.03
C ILE A 45 -6.28 5.16 1.16
N ALA A 46 -5.26 4.57 1.77
CA ALA A 46 -4.39 3.57 1.16
C ALA A 46 -4.71 2.19 1.74
N HIS A 47 -5.23 1.29 0.91
CA HIS A 47 -5.44 -0.11 1.27
C HIS A 47 -4.19 -0.94 0.98
N CYS A 48 -3.60 -1.51 2.03
CA CYS A 48 -2.29 -2.14 1.98
C CYS A 48 -2.36 -3.66 2.22
N HIS A 49 -1.62 -4.37 1.38
CA HIS A 49 -1.18 -5.75 1.60
C HIS A 49 0.35 -5.75 1.65
N VAL A 50 0.94 -6.84 2.13
CA VAL A 50 2.38 -7.08 2.02
C VAL A 50 2.67 -8.30 1.15
N ARG A 51 3.87 -8.33 0.57
CA ARG A 51 4.37 -9.43 -0.25
C ARG A 51 5.72 -9.88 0.28
N ASN A 52 6.11 -11.10 -0.05
CA ASN A 52 7.47 -11.56 0.17
C ASN A 52 8.41 -10.68 -0.70
N PRO A 53 9.39 -9.97 -0.09
CA PRO A 53 10.26 -9.05 -0.83
C PRO A 53 11.14 -9.71 -1.90
N GLU A 54 11.43 -11.01 -1.76
CA GLU A 54 12.28 -11.76 -2.69
C GLU A 54 11.47 -12.35 -3.85
N THR A 55 10.23 -12.78 -3.60
CA THR A 55 9.45 -13.56 -4.57
C THR A 55 8.23 -12.83 -5.13
N GLY A 56 7.78 -11.75 -4.50
CA GLY A 56 6.53 -11.07 -4.85
C GLY A 56 5.26 -11.83 -4.47
N ALA A 57 5.39 -13.03 -3.90
CA ALA A 57 4.25 -13.84 -3.43
C ALA A 57 3.49 -13.11 -2.30
N PRO A 58 2.18 -13.31 -2.16
CA PRO A 58 1.41 -12.74 -1.06
C PRO A 58 1.99 -13.14 0.31
N ALA A 59 2.04 -12.21 1.25
CA ALA A 59 2.52 -12.46 2.60
C ALA A 59 1.57 -11.90 3.65
N ARG A 60 1.71 -12.39 4.89
CA ARG A 60 0.98 -11.92 6.08
C ARG A 60 1.90 -11.68 7.28
N ASP A 61 3.18 -11.47 7.04
CA ASP A 61 4.15 -11.20 8.10
C ASP A 61 3.88 -9.81 8.71
N VAL A 62 3.65 -9.79 10.03
CA VAL A 62 3.40 -8.56 10.81
C VAL A 62 4.60 -7.63 10.78
N ALA A 63 5.84 -8.15 10.67
CA ALA A 63 7.03 -7.33 10.57
C ALA A 63 7.03 -6.49 9.28
N LEU A 64 6.61 -7.07 8.16
CA LEU A 64 6.49 -6.35 6.89
C LEU A 64 5.38 -5.29 6.96
N TYR A 65 4.24 -5.60 7.59
CA TYR A 65 3.18 -4.60 7.79
C TYR A 65 3.65 -3.45 8.67
N ARG A 66 4.37 -3.75 9.76
CA ARG A 66 4.93 -2.74 10.65
C ARG A 66 5.86 -1.82 9.87
N GLU A 67 6.76 -2.37 9.06
CA GLU A 67 7.66 -1.55 8.25
C GLU A 67 6.90 -0.64 7.26
N VAL A 68 5.89 -1.16 6.56
CA VAL A 68 5.05 -0.34 5.67
C VAL A 68 4.39 0.80 6.44
N VAL A 69 3.75 0.50 7.58
CA VAL A 69 3.05 1.50 8.40
C VAL A 69 4.01 2.55 8.96
N ASP A 70 5.17 2.13 9.47
CA ASP A 70 6.17 3.03 10.03
C ASP A 70 6.70 3.98 8.96
N ARG A 71 6.94 3.49 7.73
CA ARG A 71 7.36 4.31 6.59
C ARG A 71 6.28 5.31 6.18
N ILE A 72 5.02 4.89 6.04
CA ILE A 72 3.91 5.78 5.69
C ILE A 72 3.73 6.87 6.75
N ARG A 73 3.72 6.50 8.03
CA ARG A 73 3.53 7.45 9.15
C ARG A 73 4.71 8.38 9.37
N SER A 74 5.91 7.98 8.95
CA SER A 74 7.10 8.84 8.99
C SER A 74 7.14 9.83 7.82
N ALA A 75 6.26 9.68 6.83
CA ALA A 75 6.14 10.63 5.73
C ALA A 75 5.34 11.86 6.15
N ASP A 76 5.69 13.01 5.60
CA ASP A 76 4.92 14.25 5.73
C ASP A 76 3.72 14.24 4.77
N THR A 77 2.83 13.25 4.94
CA THR A 77 1.64 13.04 4.09
C THR A 77 0.57 12.33 4.92
N ASP A 78 -0.59 12.96 5.07
CA ASP A 78 -1.71 12.40 5.80
C ASP A 78 -2.55 11.47 4.91
N VAL A 79 -2.77 10.24 5.36
CA VAL A 79 -3.58 9.23 4.66
C VAL A 79 -4.11 8.21 5.65
N VAL A 80 -5.38 7.81 5.49
CA VAL A 80 -5.93 6.71 6.27
C VAL A 80 -5.30 5.39 5.80
N ILE A 81 -4.65 4.68 6.71
CA ILE A 81 -4.06 3.37 6.42
C ILE A 81 -5.10 2.29 6.71
N ASN A 82 -5.52 1.57 5.67
CA ASN A 82 -6.41 0.42 5.76
C ASN A 82 -5.58 -0.86 5.52
N LEU A 83 -5.41 -1.70 6.55
CA LEU A 83 -4.70 -2.96 6.42
C LEU A 83 -5.69 -4.09 6.14
N THR A 84 -5.34 -4.98 5.20
CA THR A 84 -6.14 -6.17 4.92
C THR A 84 -6.29 -7.07 6.15
N ALA A 85 -7.41 -7.81 6.21
CA ALA A 85 -7.73 -8.74 7.28
C ALA A 85 -6.94 -10.07 7.21
#